data_AF-A0A6V7LY27-F1
#
_entry.id   AF-A0A6V7LY27-F1
#
_cell.length_a   1.000
_cell.length_b   1.000
_cell.length_c   1.000
_cell.angle_alpha   90.00
_cell.angle_beta   90.00
_cell.angle_gamma   90.00
#
_symmetry.space_group_name_H-M   'P 1'
#
loop_
_entity.id
_entity.type
_entity.pdbx_description
1 polymer ?
#
loop_
_entity_poly.entity_id
_entity_poly.type
_entity_poly.pdbx_seq_one_letter_code
_entity_poly.pdbx_strand_id
1 'polypeptide(L)'
;RTMPYYSHTSSPYTKDGISGGGGPSNSSSGSRSGVGGTCEPTYMMEHLATFTVTKETGIVCAADGMRRLLQLEKSNGIWSQKMQLRLERNWVLIMDNETG
;
A
#
# COMPACT_ATOMS: atom_id res chain seq x y z
N ARG A 1 -1.36 -3.41 -32.88
CA ARG A 1 -0.74 -2.09 -32.56
C ARG A 1 0.34 -2.34 -31.53
N THR A 2 1.60 -2.19 -31.92
CA THR A 2 2.80 -2.51 -31.14
C THR A 2 3.23 -1.26 -30.38
N MET A 3 3.55 -1.40 -29.08
CA MET A 3 4.04 -0.30 -28.23
C MET A 3 5.54 -0.07 -28.45
N PRO A 4 6.04 1.18 -28.52
CA PRO A 4 7.46 1.43 -28.73
C PRO A 4 8.23 1.33 -27.40
N TYR A 5 9.45 0.77 -27.48
CA TYR A 5 10.42 0.75 -26.40
C TYR A 5 11.20 2.07 -26.40
N TYR A 6 11.22 2.78 -25.27
CA TYR A 6 12.15 3.90 -25.10
C TYR A 6 13.48 3.39 -24.54
N SER A 7 14.46 3.37 -25.43
CA SER A 7 15.87 3.13 -25.16
C SER A 7 16.44 4.25 -24.29
N HIS A 8 17.07 3.88 -23.17
CA HIS A 8 17.87 4.78 -22.36
C HIS A 8 19.11 5.20 -23.17
N THR A 9 19.09 6.41 -23.73
CA THR A 9 20.30 7.02 -24.26
C THR A 9 21.00 7.79 -23.15
N SER A 10 22.24 7.41 -22.97
CA SER A 10 23.24 7.93 -22.07
C SER A 10 23.43 9.45 -22.20
N SER A 11 23.61 10.07 -21.03
CA SER A 11 24.15 11.41 -20.82
C SER A 11 25.43 11.66 -21.63
N PRO A 12 25.55 12.80 -22.33
CA PRO A 12 26.84 13.36 -22.69
C PRO A 12 27.22 14.42 -21.65
N TYR A 13 28.26 14.13 -20.88
CA TYR A 13 28.97 15.14 -20.09
C TYR A 13 29.54 16.22 -21.02
N THR A 14 29.18 17.49 -20.82
CA THR A 14 30.04 18.70 -20.93
C THR A 14 29.19 19.87 -20.41
N LYS A 15 29.63 20.88 -19.66
CA LYS A 15 30.88 21.64 -19.69
C LYS A 15 30.86 22.64 -18.51
N ASP A 16 31.98 22.78 -17.83
CA ASP A 16 32.54 23.95 -17.12
C ASP A 16 31.63 25.05 -16.50
N GLY A 17 31.89 25.37 -15.22
CA GLY A 17 31.94 26.78 -14.77
C GLY A 17 30.78 27.34 -13.92
N ILE A 18 31.07 27.51 -12.61
CA ILE A 18 30.87 28.74 -11.81
C ILE A 18 29.46 29.34 -11.59
N SER A 19 29.10 29.36 -10.29
CA SER A 19 28.30 30.34 -9.51
C SER A 19 26.77 30.46 -9.64
N GLY A 20 26.11 30.22 -8.50
CA GLY A 20 25.16 31.17 -7.88
C GLY A 20 23.69 31.12 -8.32
N GLY A 21 22.79 30.92 -7.36
CA GLY A 21 21.36 31.23 -7.50
C GLY A 21 20.44 30.21 -6.85
N GLY A 22 19.68 30.64 -5.83
CA GLY A 22 18.90 29.77 -4.94
C GLY A 22 17.56 29.25 -5.48
N GLY A 23 17.07 28.22 -4.78
CA GLY A 23 15.69 27.73 -4.77
C GLY A 23 15.57 26.20 -4.69
N PRO A 24 14.46 25.64 -4.13
CA PRO A 24 13.93 25.80 -2.79
C PRO A 24 14.36 24.61 -1.88
N SER A 25 14.34 24.84 -0.56
CA SER A 25 14.51 23.81 0.45
C SER A 25 13.37 22.78 0.38
N ASN A 26 13.65 21.58 -0.12
CA ASN A 26 12.80 20.44 0.15
C ASN A 26 13.18 19.90 1.53
N SER A 27 12.51 20.41 2.56
CA SER A 27 12.52 19.82 3.90
C SER A 27 11.78 18.48 3.81
N SER A 28 12.46 17.44 3.31
CA SER A 28 12.06 16.06 3.57
C SER A 28 12.38 15.78 5.04
N SER A 29 11.49 16.24 5.90
CA SER A 29 11.44 15.88 7.31
C SER A 29 11.27 14.37 7.43
N GLY A 30 12.23 13.74 8.10
CA GLY A 30 11.94 12.57 8.92
C GLY A 30 12.21 11.22 8.30
N SER A 31 13.47 10.88 8.07
CA SER A 31 13.92 9.48 8.13
C SER A 31 15.23 9.40 8.90
N ARG A 32 15.19 9.83 10.16
CA ARG A 32 16.18 9.42 11.15
C ARG A 32 15.80 8.04 11.66
N SER A 33 16.02 7.01 10.86
CA SER A 33 16.12 5.63 11.37
C SER A 33 17.60 5.33 11.62
N GLY A 34 18.10 5.83 12.75
CA GLY A 34 19.28 5.30 13.40
C GLY A 34 18.81 4.49 14.61
N VAL A 35 19.44 3.34 14.83
CA VAL A 35 19.26 2.37 15.94
C VAL A 35 18.28 1.20 15.66
N GLY A 36 18.81 0.15 15.03
CA GLY A 36 18.82 -1.20 15.63
C GLY A 36 17.52 -1.91 16.01
N GLY A 37 16.38 -1.64 15.37
CA GLY A 37 15.17 -2.46 15.49
C GLY A 37 14.65 -2.87 14.12
N THR A 38 14.39 -4.15 13.90
CA THR A 38 13.67 -4.59 12.70
C THR A 38 12.26 -4.01 12.75
N CYS A 39 12.04 -2.89 12.05
CA CYS A 39 10.72 -2.31 11.95
C CYS A 39 9.91 -3.24 11.04
N GLU A 40 9.06 -4.06 11.65
CA GLU A 40 8.20 -5.01 10.94
C GLU A 40 7.32 -4.25 9.91
N PRO A 41 7.20 -4.74 8.66
CA PRO A 41 6.48 -4.03 7.60
C PRO A 41 5.03 -3.73 7.99
N THR A 42 4.63 -2.46 7.89
CA THR A 42 3.26 -2.00 8.16
C THR A 42 2.67 -1.34 6.93
N TYR A 43 1.45 -1.73 6.56
CA TYR A 43 0.72 -1.25 5.39
C TYR A 43 -0.61 -0.62 5.81
N MET A 44 -0.97 0.48 5.16
CA MET A 44 -2.32 1.04 5.28
C MET A 44 -3.27 0.26 4.38
N MET A 45 -4.45 -0.11 4.89
CA MET A 45 -5.48 -0.79 4.11
C MET A 45 -6.89 -0.33 4.47
N GLU A 46 -7.85 -0.66 3.59
CA GLU A 46 -9.27 -0.55 3.88
C GLU A 46 -9.84 -1.97 4.07
N HIS A 47 -10.37 -2.26 5.25
CA HIS A 47 -11.13 -3.47 5.51
C HIS A 47 -12.58 -3.27 5.05
N LEU A 48 -13.10 -4.21 4.27
CA LEU A 48 -14.43 -4.11 3.67
C LEU A 48 -15.44 -5.09 4.26
N ALA A 49 -15.02 -6.34 4.50
CA ALA A 49 -15.84 -7.38 5.12
C ALA A 49 -14.97 -8.57 5.54
N THR A 50 -15.49 -9.37 6.46
CA THR A 50 -14.97 -10.70 6.78
C THR A 50 -16.09 -11.72 6.60
N PHE A 51 -15.80 -12.81 5.90
CA PHE A 51 -16.78 -13.86 5.65
C PHE A 51 -16.38 -15.15 6.34
N THR A 52 -17.37 -15.83 6.91
CA THR A 52 -17.20 -17.22 7.37
C THR A 52 -17.28 -18.16 6.19
N VAL A 53 -16.26 -19.01 6.04
CA VAL A 53 -16.24 -20.08 5.04
C VAL A 53 -17.02 -21.27 5.59
N THR A 54 -18.22 -21.50 5.05
CA THR A 54 -19.06 -22.63 5.42
C THR A 54 -20.02 -23.00 4.30
N LYS A 55 -20.44 -24.27 4.24
CA LYS A 55 -21.31 -24.76 3.16
C LYS A 55 -22.73 -24.18 3.25
N GLU A 56 -23.21 -23.90 4.45
CA GLU A 56 -24.56 -23.40 4.74
C GLU A 56 -24.77 -21.98 4.20
N THR A 57 -23.73 -21.14 4.24
CA THR A 57 -23.76 -19.78 3.67
C THR A 57 -23.44 -19.76 2.18
N GLY A 58 -23.06 -20.90 1.60
CA GLY A 58 -22.63 -21.01 0.21
C GLY A 58 -21.23 -20.42 -0.07
N ILE A 59 -20.44 -20.12 0.98
CA ILE A 59 -19.07 -19.63 0.85
C ILE A 59 -18.13 -20.79 1.16
N VAL A 60 -17.68 -21.52 0.13
CA VAL A 60 -16.78 -22.66 0.30
C VAL A 60 -15.34 -22.34 -0.05
N CYS A 61 -15.12 -21.25 -0.79
CA CYS A 61 -13.80 -20.76 -1.16
C CYS A 61 -13.74 -19.23 -1.18
N ALA A 62 -12.52 -18.68 -1.28
CA ALA A 62 -12.31 -17.23 -1.31
C ALA A 62 -13.06 -16.54 -2.48
N ALA A 63 -13.20 -17.19 -3.63
CA ALA A 63 -13.92 -16.65 -4.78
C ALA A 63 -15.42 -16.42 -4.49
N ASP A 64 -16.03 -17.26 -3.64
CA ASP A 64 -17.42 -17.07 -3.22
C ASP A 64 -17.59 -15.85 -2.33
N GLY A 65 -16.62 -15.63 -1.42
CA GLY A 65 -16.55 -14.43 -0.60
C GLY A 65 -16.43 -13.17 -1.46
N MET A 66 -15.58 -13.20 -2.49
CA MET A 66 -15.44 -12.08 -3.44
C MET A 66 -16.74 -11.78 -4.18
N ARG A 67 -17.44 -12.82 -4.68
CA ARG A 67 -18.75 -12.67 -5.32
C ARG A 67 -19.78 -12.05 -4.36
N ARG A 68 -19.77 -12.45 -3.09
CA ARG A 68 -20.66 -11.88 -2.07
C ARG A 68 -20.30 -10.44 -1.74
N LEU A 69 -19.01 -10.12 -1.64
CA LEU A 69 -18.51 -8.76 -1.41
C LEU A 69 -18.98 -7.80 -2.51
N LEU A 70 -18.85 -8.19 -3.78
CA LEU A 70 -19.31 -7.39 -4.92
C LEU A 70 -20.83 -7.19 -4.95
N GLN A 71 -21.61 -8.13 -4.43
CA GLN A 71 -23.05 -7.94 -4.28
C GLN A 71 -23.37 -6.90 -3.21
N LEU A 72 -22.64 -6.93 -2.08
CA LEU A 72 -22.83 -6.00 -0.98
C LEU A 72 -22.44 -4.57 -1.35
N GLU A 73 -21.37 -4.40 -2.14
CA GLU A 73 -20.97 -3.11 -2.69
C GLU A 73 -22.10 -2.49 -3.53
N LYS A 74 -22.74 -3.30 -4.40
CA LYS A 74 -23.87 -2.86 -5.23
C LYS A 74 -25.12 -2.51 -4.43
N SER A 75 -25.33 -3.13 -3.28
CA SER A 75 -26.48 -2.86 -2.41
C SER A 75 -26.19 -1.81 -1.33
N ASN A 76 -25.02 -1.14 -1.38
CA ASN A 76 -24.54 -0.20 -0.35
C ASN A 76 -24.58 -0.79 1.07
N GLY A 77 -24.43 -2.11 1.19
CA GLY A 77 -24.56 -2.85 2.45
C GLY A 77 -23.28 -2.97 3.26
N ILE A 78 -22.21 -2.28 2.86
CA ILE A 78 -20.88 -2.33 3.46
C ILE A 78 -20.28 -0.92 3.51
N TRP A 79 -19.38 -0.71 4.46
CA TRP A 79 -18.56 0.51 4.58
C TRP A 79 -17.09 0.10 4.72
N SER A 80 -16.20 0.93 4.17
CA SER A 80 -14.75 0.74 4.31
C SER A 80 -14.27 1.22 5.68
N GLN A 81 -13.43 0.43 6.34
CA GLN A 81 -12.77 0.81 7.59
C GLN A 81 -11.26 0.92 7.39
N LYS A 82 -10.70 2.08 7.72
CA LYS A 82 -9.26 2.33 7.59
C LYS A 82 -8.50 1.61 8.70
N MET A 83 -7.53 0.79 8.31
CA MET A 83 -6.82 -0.15 9.18
C MET A 83 -5.33 -0.19 8.83
N GLN A 84 -4.51 -0.68 9.76
CA GLN A 84 -3.10 -1.00 9.57
C GLN A 84 -2.89 -2.51 9.57
N LEU A 85 -2.18 -3.01 8.56
CA LEU A 85 -1.76 -4.41 8.44
C LEU A 85 -0.27 -4.48 8.77
N ARG A 86 0.09 -5.12 9.88
CA ARG A 86 1.49 -5.32 10.28
C ARG A 86 1.88 -6.79 10.13
N LEU A 87 2.98 -7.03 9.41
CA LEU A 87 3.53 -8.35 9.18
C LEU A 87 4.67 -8.58 10.16
N GLU A 88 4.44 -9.43 11.17
CA GLU A 88 5.49 -9.91 12.06
C GLU A 88 5.93 -11.31 11.67
N ARG A 89 7.04 -11.80 12.23
CA ARG A 89 7.61 -13.12 11.90
C ARG A 89 6.59 -14.27 11.85
N ASN A 90 5.61 -14.28 12.75
CA ASN A 90 4.60 -15.35 12.86
C ASN A 90 3.15 -14.84 12.87
N TRP A 91 2.94 -13.53 12.72
CA TRP A 91 1.64 -12.90 12.93
C TRP A 91 1.31 -11.91 11.82
N VAL A 92 0.02 -11.85 11.51
CA VAL A 92 -0.56 -10.77 10.72
C VAL A 92 -1.50 -10.04 11.67
N LEU A 93 -1.15 -8.80 12.00
CA LEU A 93 -1.93 -7.95 12.87
C LEU A 93 -2.76 -7.00 12.01
N ILE A 94 -4.05 -6.91 12.29
CA ILE A 94 -4.94 -5.89 11.73
C ILE A 94 -5.35 -5.00 12.90
N MET A 95 -4.92 -3.74 12.85
CA MET A 95 -5.10 -2.77 13.93
C MET A 95 -5.90 -1.58 13.40
N ASP A 96 -6.75 -1.02 14.23
CA ASP A 96 -7.47 0.19 13.90
C ASP A 96 -6.48 1.35 13.70
N ASN A 97 -6.72 2.17 12.67
CA ASN A 97 -5.77 3.21 12.31
C ASN A 97 -5.68 4.36 13.34
N GLU A 98 -6.73 4.60 14.13
CA GLU A 98 -6.76 5.70 15.10
C GLU A 98 -6.36 5.25 16.50
N THR A 99 -6.73 4.02 16.88
CA THR A 99 -6.58 3.53 18.25
C THR A 99 -5.43 2.54 18.46
N GLY A 100 -4.87 1.97 17.38
CA GLY A 100 -3.61 1.20 17.37
C GLY A 100 -3.51 0.10 18.40
#